data_AF-A0A955NKV0-F1
#
_entry.id   AF-A0A955NKV0-F1
#
_cell.length_a   1.000
_cell.length_b   1.000
_cell.length_c   1.000
_cell.angle_alpha   90.00
_cell.angle_beta   90.00
_cell.angle_gamma   90.00
#
_symmetry.space_group_name_H-M   'P 1'
#
loop_
_entity.id
_entity.type
_entity.pdbx_description
1 polymer ?
#
loop_
_entity_poly.entity_id
_entity_poly.type
_entity_poly.pdbx_seq_one_letter_code
_entity_poly.pdbx_strand_id
1 'polypeptide(L)' 'LRNLAKAYDMEDFGKYRYKMFENAGDWFPGSRSDKCTECGDCLPRCPLDLEIPSLLFETHNLLWEGVGGKRRWEETTP' A
#
# COMPACT_ATOMS: atom_id res chain seq x y z
N LEU A 1 -3.82 -3.79 3.13
CA LEU A 1 -2.92 -4.52 2.21
C LEU A 1 -1.78 -5.23 2.94
N ARG A 2 -1.08 -4.59 3.90
CA ARG A 2 0.00 -5.23 4.71
C ARG A 2 -0.32 -6.63 5.24
N ASN A 3 -1.46 -6.81 5.92
CA ASN A 3 -1.80 -8.11 6.50
C ASN A 3 -1.98 -9.20 5.44
N LEU A 4 -2.55 -8.86 4.27
CA LEU A 4 -2.67 -9.78 3.15
C LEU A 4 -1.30 -10.20 2.63
N ALA A 5 -0.39 -9.23 2.43
CA ALA A 5 0.96 -9.52 1.98
C ALA A 5 1.74 -10.38 2.98
N LYS A 6 1.72 -10.03 4.28
CA LYS A 6 2.55 -10.69 5.30
C LYS A 6 2.00 -12.02 5.84
N ALA A 7 0.69 -12.13 6.02
CA ALA A 7 0.10 -13.29 6.69
C ALA A 7 -0.48 -14.32 5.72
N TYR A 8 -0.76 -13.93 4.48
CA TYR A 8 -1.47 -14.76 3.51
C TYR A 8 -0.70 -14.95 2.19
N ASP A 9 0.58 -14.54 2.13
CA ASP A 9 1.43 -14.64 0.93
C ASP A 9 0.81 -13.97 -0.32
N MET A 10 0.07 -12.88 -0.10
CA MET A 10 -0.65 -12.17 -1.17
C MET A 10 0.09 -10.89 -1.60
N GLU A 11 1.41 -10.94 -1.75
CA GLU A 11 2.22 -9.76 -2.06
C GLU A 11 1.90 -9.19 -3.45
N ASP A 12 1.79 -10.03 -4.49
CA ASP A 12 1.46 -9.59 -5.86
C ASP A 12 0.10 -8.90 -5.94
N PHE A 13 -0.88 -9.40 -5.19
CA PHE A 13 -2.18 -8.76 -5.04
C PHE A 13 -2.04 -7.42 -4.30
N GLY A 14 -1.25 -7.39 -3.24
CA GLY A 14 -0.92 -6.18 -2.49
C GLY A 14 -0.33 -5.09 -3.37
N LYS A 15 0.71 -5.42 -4.15
CA LYS A 15 1.39 -4.53 -5.12
C LYS A 15 0.42 -3.98 -6.16
N TYR A 16 -0.36 -4.86 -6.78
CA TYR A 16 -1.38 -4.46 -7.76
C TYR A 16 -2.38 -3.47 -7.16
N ARG A 17 -2.94 -3.77 -5.97
CA ARG A 17 -3.93 -2.90 -5.32
C ARG A 17 -3.32 -1.59 -4.82
N TYR A 18 -2.10 -1.62 -4.32
CA TYR A 18 -1.41 -0.44 -3.79
C TYR A 18 -1.12 0.58 -4.89
N LYS A 19 -0.76 0.12 -6.10
CA LYS A 19 -0.60 1.00 -7.29
C LYS A 19 -1.85 1.79 -7.66
N MET A 20 -3.04 1.33 -7.28
CA MET A 20 -4.28 2.02 -7.61
C MET A 20 -4.51 3.28 -6.78
N PHE A 21 -3.91 3.39 -5.58
CA PHE A 21 -3.99 4.62 -4.80
C PHE A 21 -3.43 5.79 -5.59
N GLU A 22 -4.21 6.88 -5.65
CA GLU A 22 -3.91 8.11 -6.40
C GLU A 22 -3.90 7.97 -7.94
N ASN A 23 -3.89 6.75 -8.49
CA ASN A 23 -3.81 6.50 -9.93
C ASN A 23 -5.14 6.03 -10.56
N ALA A 24 -6.12 5.61 -9.75
CA ALA A 24 -7.42 5.12 -10.22
C ALA A 24 -8.57 6.08 -9.87
N GLY A 25 -8.29 7.40 -9.83
CA GLY A 25 -9.29 8.46 -9.66
C GLY A 25 -10.27 8.27 -8.48
N ASP A 26 -11.49 8.78 -8.62
CA ASP A 26 -12.52 8.78 -7.57
C ASP A 26 -13.03 7.38 -7.19
N TRP A 27 -12.76 6.39 -8.04
CA TRP A 27 -13.22 5.01 -7.93
C TRP A 27 -12.32 4.20 -7.00
N PHE A 28 -11.18 4.75 -6.58
CA PHE A 28 -10.31 4.14 -5.59
C PHE A 28 -9.74 5.15 -4.60
N PRO A 29 -10.52 5.55 -3.57
CA PRO A 29 -10.10 6.55 -2.61
C PRO A 29 -8.98 6.03 -1.69
N GLY A 30 -8.20 6.98 -1.16
CA GLY A 30 -7.10 6.72 -0.25
C GLY A 30 -5.76 7.17 -0.82
N SER A 31 -4.79 7.27 0.07
CA SER A 31 -3.44 7.73 -0.25
C SER A 31 -2.45 6.61 -0.06
N ARG A 32 -1.33 6.69 -0.78
CA ARG A 32 -0.20 5.81 -0.50
C ARG A 32 0.35 6.09 0.91
N SER A 33 0.91 5.07 1.54
CA SER A 33 1.46 5.13 2.90
C SER A 33 2.76 5.95 3.02
N ASP A 34 3.42 6.27 1.90
CA ASP A 34 4.52 7.25 1.82
C ASP A 34 4.10 8.69 2.12
N LYS A 35 2.79 8.98 2.20
CA LYS A 35 2.28 10.29 2.65
C LYS A 35 2.39 10.50 4.15
N CYS A 36 2.80 9.49 4.93
CA CYS A 36 3.07 9.67 6.35
C CYS A 36 4.18 10.70 6.53
N THR A 37 3.96 11.69 7.40
CA THR A 37 4.95 12.73 7.75
C THR A 37 5.59 12.48 9.11
N GLU A 38 5.38 11.30 9.69
CA GLU A 38 5.85 10.96 11.04
C GLU A 38 5.34 11.93 12.13
N CYS A 39 4.16 12.54 11.92
CA CYS A 39 3.60 13.51 12.87
C CYS A 39 3.30 12.93 14.26
N GLY A 40 3.15 11.61 14.37
CA GLY A 40 2.88 10.93 15.64
C GLY A 40 1.43 10.97 16.12
N ASP A 41 0.51 11.67 15.44
CA ASP A 41 -0.89 11.83 15.86
C ASP A 41 -1.66 10.52 16.07
N CYS A 42 -1.22 9.45 15.39
CA CYS A 42 -1.80 8.13 15.49
C CYS A 42 -1.34 7.34 16.73
N LEU A 43 -0.12 7.61 17.24
CA LEU A 43 0.51 6.86 18.32
C LEU A 43 -0.31 6.90 19.62
N PRO A 44 -0.71 8.07 20.17
CA PRO A 44 -1.48 8.10 21.41
C PRO A 44 -2.91 7.55 21.27
N ARG A 45 -3.37 7.28 20.04
CA ARG A 45 -4.71 6.74 19.75
C ARG A 45 -4.71 5.22 19.58
N CYS A 46 -3.53 4.61 19.47
CA CYS A 46 -3.43 3.17 19.19
C CYS A 46 -3.56 2.36 20.50
N PRO A 47 -4.59 1.50 20.64
CA PRO A 47 -4.74 0.67 21.84
C PRO A 47 -3.73 -0.49 21.90
N LEU A 48 -3.00 -0.73 20.82
CA LEU A 48 -2.04 -1.83 20.68
C LEU A 48 -0.58 -1.37 20.70
N ASP A 49 -0.35 -0.06 20.94
CA ASP A 49 0.99 0.55 20.98
C ASP A 49 1.85 0.19 19.75
N LEU A 50 1.23 0.22 18.57
CA LEU A 50 1.91 -0.08 17.33
C LEU A 50 2.75 1.11 16.87
N GLU A 51 3.94 0.82 16.34
CA GLU A 51 4.81 1.79 15.69
C GLU A 51 4.29 2.13 14.28
N ILE A 52 3.11 2.75 14.22
CA ILE A 52 2.33 2.98 12.99
C ILE A 52 3.14 3.68 11.88
N PRO A 53 3.93 4.75 12.14
CA PRO A 53 4.73 5.37 11.08
C PRO A 53 5.69 4.38 10.41
N SER A 54 6.45 3.62 11.19
CA SER A 54 7.37 2.60 10.69
C SER A 54 6.64 1.51 9.90
N LEU A 55 5.45 1.09 10.36
CA LEU A 55 4.61 0.14 9.63
C LEU A 55 4.10 0.69 8.28
N LEU A 56 3.80 1.99 8.19
CA LEU A 56 3.36 2.65 6.96
C LEU A 56 4.48 2.69 5.92
N PHE A 57 5.69 3.08 6.32
CA PHE A 57 6.86 3.07 5.44
C PHE A 57 7.28 1.66 5.03
N GLU A 58 7.29 0.71 5.97
CA GLU A 58 7.52 -0.70 5.66
C GLU A 58 6.53 -1.21 4.60
N THR A 59 5.25 -0.85 4.76
CA THR A 59 4.20 -1.23 3.79
C THR A 59 4.42 -0.57 2.43
N HIS A 60 4.86 0.68 2.38
CA HIS A 60 5.19 1.35 1.12
C HIS A 60 6.34 0.63 0.42
N ASN A 61 7.44 0.38 1.13
CA ASN A 61 8.63 -0.29 0.60
C ASN A 61 8.32 -1.71 0.09
N LEU A 62 7.41 -2.41 0.75
CA LEU A 62 6.99 -3.76 0.35
C LEU A 62 6.11 -3.75 -0.92
N LEU A 63 5.23 -2.76 -1.08
CA LEU A 63 4.15 -2.81 -2.07
C LEU A 63 4.30 -1.85 -3.26
N TRP A 64 5.15 -0.84 -3.15
CA TRP A 64 5.35 0.13 -4.22
C TRP A 64 6.40 -0.34 -5.23
N GLU A 65 6.03 -0.38 -6.50
CA GLU A 65 6.95 -0.77 -7.59
C GLU A 65 7.19 0.38 -8.60
N GLY A 66 6.83 1.62 -8.24
CA GLY A 66 6.94 2.77 -9.13
C GLY A 66 5.79 2.93 -10.12
N VAL A 67 5.88 3.98 -10.95
CA VAL A 67 4.83 4.41 -11.90
C VAL A 67 4.86 3.60 -13.21
N GLY A 68 5.80 2.67 -13.38
CA GLY A 68 5.91 1.77 -14.53
C GLY A 68 5.61 0.33 -14.14
N GLY A 69 4.38 -0.14 -14.36
CA GLY A 69 4.01 -1.54 -14.19
C GLY A 69 3.09 -1.98 -15.30
N LYS A 70 3.33 -3.17 -15.88
CA LYS A 70 2.43 -3.79 -16.84
C LYS A 70 1.02 -3.81 -16.29
N ARG A 71 0.03 -3.40 -17.09
CA ARG A 71 -1.37 -3.64 -16.72
C ARG A 71 -1.59 -5.14 -16.85
N ARG A 72 -2.23 -5.77 -15.86
CA ARG A 72 -2.45 -7.23 -15.87
C ARG A 72 -3.28 -7.72 -17.09
N TRP A 73 -3.98 -6.81 -17.77
CA TRP A 73 -4.76 -7.06 -19.00
C TRP A 73 -3.96 -6.92 -20.31
N GLU A 74 -2.70 -6.44 -20.25
CA GLU A 74 -1.81 -6.38 -21.43
C GLU A 74 -1.20 -7.76 -21.73
N GLU A 75 -1.26 -8.72 -20.80
CA GLU A 75 -0.76 -10.09 -20.96
C GLU A 75 -1.75 -11.04 -21.66
N THR A 76 -2.98 -10.59 -21.95
CA THR A 76 -4.02 -11.41 -22.59
C THR A 76 -4.17 -11.20 -24.10
N THR A 77 -3.20 -10.59 -24.76
CA THR A 77 -3.19 -10.50 -26.24
C THR A 77 -2.42 -11.70 -26.79
N PRO A 78 -3.01 -12.54 -27.67
CA PRO A 78 -2.29 -13.65 -28.31
C PRO A 78 -1.02 -13.21 -29.05
#